data_AF-A0A7W8A814-F1
#
_entry.id   AF-A0A7W8A814-F1
#
_cell.length_a   1.000
_cell.length_b   1.000
_cell.length_c   1.000
_cell.angle_alpha   90.00
_cell.angle_beta   90.00
_cell.angle_gamma   90.00
#
_symmetry.space_group_name_H-M   'P 1'
#
loop_
_entity.id
_entity.type
_entity.pdbx_description
1 polymer ?
#
loop_
_entity_poly.entity_id
_entity_poly.type
_entity_poly.pdbx_seq_one_letter_code
_entity_poly.pdbx_strand_id
1 'polypeptide(L)'
;MINDSQPLELTPDSLFPAGGREEDAERALLLCEALAPGTGQMMMAVIDGEPPSKSRPRFTRNGKPYRTKEDVDAEARTAQHLRRIFDQPWTGNIALGCIFFRPNKQRIDVDNMIKHVCDAANGIAWNDDSQVTAVYGVAELDQQSPRTVLIFAQHRSTLTRGTDNVRPCEYCGTPFELVGRTTKRFCTAACSYKARGYDLSEPILCKQCGQLFRRTTKAQILCSRECRADSVRGRNRSRGGPPSNCATCGKPLSHRRGGRCRDCWRANPANMGAGESRG
;
A
#
# COMPACT_ATOMS: atom_id res chain seq x y z
N MET A 1 30.08 -47.51 -6.18
CA MET A 1 28.83 -48.14 -5.72
C MET A 1 27.81 -47.04 -5.58
N ILE A 2 27.00 -46.87 -6.63
CA ILE A 2 25.86 -45.96 -6.60
C ILE A 2 24.81 -46.71 -5.79
N ASN A 3 24.40 -46.14 -4.66
CA ASN A 3 23.40 -46.76 -3.80
C ASN A 3 22.08 -46.74 -4.57
N ASP A 4 21.61 -47.92 -4.98
CA ASP A 4 20.27 -48.16 -5.52
C ASP A 4 19.26 -47.94 -4.37
N SER A 5 19.02 -46.69 -4.00
CA SER A 5 17.81 -46.33 -3.27
C SER A 5 16.67 -46.50 -4.26
N GLN A 6 15.88 -47.56 -4.08
CA GLN A 6 14.60 -47.72 -4.78
C GLN A 6 13.85 -46.38 -4.71
N PRO A 7 13.29 -45.89 -5.83
CA PRO A 7 12.47 -44.69 -5.78
C PRO A 7 11.36 -44.92 -4.76
N LEU A 8 11.27 -44.07 -3.74
CA LEU A 8 10.13 -44.04 -2.82
C LEU A 8 8.87 -44.05 -3.69
N GLU A 9 8.09 -45.12 -3.62
CA GLU A 9 6.78 -45.19 -4.29
C GLU A 9 5.89 -44.14 -3.63
N LEU A 10 5.86 -42.96 -4.24
CA LEU A 10 4.99 -41.87 -3.83
C LEU A 10 3.56 -42.24 -4.26
N THR A 11 2.82 -42.85 -3.34
CA THR A 11 1.37 -42.97 -3.48
C THR A 11 0.69 -41.67 -2.99
N PRO A 12 -0.52 -41.33 -3.46
CA PRO A 12 -1.27 -40.18 -2.92
C PRO A 12 -1.36 -40.19 -1.38
N ASP A 13 -1.57 -41.38 -0.80
CA ASP A 13 -1.66 -41.58 0.65
C ASP A 13 -0.30 -41.44 1.37
N SER A 14 0.82 -41.67 0.68
CA SER A 14 2.17 -41.51 1.24
C SER A 14 2.62 -40.04 1.36
N LEU A 15 2.06 -39.15 0.55
CA LEU A 15 2.39 -37.71 0.55
C LEU A 15 1.47 -36.91 1.46
N PHE A 16 0.20 -37.32 1.54
CA PHE A 16 -0.80 -36.78 2.46
C PHE A 16 -1.75 -37.91 2.87
N PRO A 17 -1.55 -38.55 4.03
CA PRO A 17 -2.38 -39.68 4.44
C PRO A 17 -3.85 -39.27 4.52
N ALA A 18 -4.73 -40.09 3.92
CA ALA A 18 -6.17 -39.90 3.97
C ALA A 18 -6.72 -40.57 5.22
N GLY A 19 -7.42 -39.81 6.09
CA GLY A 19 -7.88 -40.31 7.39
C GLY A 19 -8.40 -39.23 8.32
N GLY A 20 -8.57 -39.57 9.60
CA GLY A 20 -9.19 -38.70 10.60
C GLY A 20 -8.25 -37.66 11.21
N ARG A 21 -8.63 -37.15 12.38
CA ARG A 21 -7.93 -36.10 13.13
C ARG A 21 -6.59 -36.57 13.69
N GLU A 22 -6.47 -37.87 13.92
CA GLU A 22 -5.27 -38.57 14.41
C GLU A 22 -4.06 -38.40 13.48
N GLU A 23 -4.29 -38.20 12.17
CA GLU A 23 -3.24 -38.04 11.17
C GLU A 23 -2.84 -36.58 10.93
N ASP A 24 -3.53 -35.60 11.54
CA ASP A 24 -3.27 -34.18 11.27
C ASP A 24 -1.82 -33.77 11.58
N ALA A 25 -1.23 -34.33 12.63
CA ALA A 25 0.15 -34.06 13.01
C ALA A 25 1.14 -34.61 11.97
N GLU A 26 0.92 -35.83 11.48
CA GLU A 26 1.74 -36.44 10.44
C GLU A 26 1.64 -35.66 9.13
N ARG A 27 0.42 -35.32 8.69
CA ARG A 27 0.20 -34.44 7.53
C ARG A 27 0.93 -33.11 7.68
N ALA A 28 0.87 -32.50 8.86
CA ALA A 28 1.53 -31.22 9.10
C ALA A 28 3.05 -31.32 8.96
N LEU A 29 3.65 -32.41 9.45
CA LEU A 29 5.09 -32.66 9.32
C LEU A 29 5.50 -32.90 7.87
N LEU A 30 4.77 -33.75 7.14
CA LEU A 30 5.01 -34.00 5.71
C LEU A 30 4.90 -32.71 4.88
N LEU A 31 3.87 -31.90 5.17
CA LEU A 31 3.68 -30.63 4.49
C LEU A 31 4.78 -29.61 4.83
N CYS A 32 5.22 -29.58 6.09
CA CYS A 32 6.33 -28.75 6.51
C CYS A 32 7.61 -29.10 5.74
N GLU A 33 7.93 -30.40 5.63
CA GLU A 33 9.09 -30.86 4.88
C GLU A 33 8.98 -30.54 3.38
N ALA A 34 7.78 -30.65 2.80
CA ALA A 34 7.56 -30.30 1.39
C ALA A 34 7.70 -28.78 1.12
N LEU A 35 7.19 -27.93 2.02
CA LEU A 35 7.18 -26.48 1.83
C LEU A 35 8.45 -25.77 2.29
N ALA A 36 9.11 -26.31 3.31
CA ALA A 36 10.30 -25.73 3.92
C ALA A 36 11.31 -26.82 4.30
N PRO A 37 11.90 -27.52 3.30
CA PRO A 37 12.80 -28.65 3.55
C PRO A 37 13.95 -28.29 4.49
N GLY A 38 14.19 -29.14 5.50
CA GLY A 38 15.27 -28.96 6.46
C GLY A 38 15.11 -27.73 7.38
N THR A 39 13.90 -27.20 7.51
CA THR A 39 13.62 -26.14 8.49
C THR A 39 13.62 -26.70 9.92
N GLY A 40 14.30 -26.00 10.82
CA GLY A 40 14.27 -26.33 12.26
C GLY A 40 13.19 -25.59 13.04
N GLN A 41 12.46 -24.69 12.37
CA GLN A 41 11.49 -23.80 13.02
C GLN A 41 10.14 -23.93 12.34
N MET A 42 9.20 -24.57 13.04
CA MET A 42 7.82 -24.72 12.61
C MET A 42 6.83 -24.54 13.76
N MET A 43 5.59 -24.19 13.43
CA MET A 43 4.45 -24.15 14.32
C MET A 43 3.24 -24.74 13.62
N MET A 44 2.39 -25.41 14.40
CA MET A 44 1.13 -25.97 13.93
C MET A 44 -0.02 -25.41 14.76
N ALA A 45 -1.13 -25.09 14.12
CA ALA A 45 -2.40 -24.79 14.78
C ALA A 45 -3.53 -25.63 14.20
N VAL A 46 -4.43 -26.08 15.07
CA VAL A 46 -5.71 -26.68 14.67
C VAL A 46 -6.83 -25.79 15.17
N ILE A 47 -7.74 -25.44 14.27
CA ILE A 47 -8.90 -24.59 14.55
C ILE A 47 -10.15 -25.41 14.26
N ASP A 48 -10.95 -25.67 15.30
CA ASP A 48 -12.19 -26.44 15.19
C ASP A 48 -13.30 -25.65 14.49
N GLY A 49 -14.17 -26.40 13.80
CA GLY A 49 -15.34 -25.87 13.12
C GLY A 49 -15.13 -25.67 11.62
N GLU A 50 -16.19 -25.18 10.96
CA GLU A 50 -16.17 -24.96 9.52
C GLU A 50 -15.08 -23.95 9.12
N PRO A 51 -14.17 -24.31 8.18
CA PRO A 51 -13.16 -23.41 7.67
C PRO A 51 -13.77 -22.11 7.12
N PRO A 52 -13.44 -20.94 7.70
CA PRO A 52 -13.94 -19.67 7.19
C PRO A 52 -13.31 -19.35 5.82
N SER A 53 -14.09 -18.67 4.97
CA SER A 53 -13.62 -18.19 3.67
C SER A 53 -13.86 -16.71 3.56
N LYS A 54 -12.90 -15.97 3.00
CA LYS A 54 -13.05 -14.53 2.86
C LYS A 54 -13.98 -14.20 1.71
N SER A 55 -15.09 -13.54 2.02
CA SER A 55 -15.98 -13.02 0.99
C SER A 55 -15.33 -11.85 0.22
N ARG A 56 -15.60 -11.73 -1.09
CA ARG A 56 -15.09 -10.62 -1.90
C ARG A 56 -15.63 -9.28 -1.36
N PRO A 57 -14.85 -8.18 -1.43
CA PRO A 57 -15.24 -6.91 -0.83
C PRO A 57 -16.61 -6.46 -1.32
N ARG A 58 -17.52 -6.21 -0.37
CA ARG A 58 -18.81 -5.60 -0.67
C ARG A 58 -18.68 -4.10 -0.53
N PHE A 59 -19.30 -3.36 -1.45
CA PHE A 59 -19.24 -1.91 -1.46
C PHE A 59 -20.57 -1.34 -1.00
N THR A 60 -20.49 -0.32 -0.13
CA THR A 60 -21.64 0.53 0.20
C THR A 60 -22.06 1.33 -1.03
N ARG A 61 -23.27 1.92 -1.00
CA ARG A 61 -23.74 2.83 -2.06
C ARG A 61 -22.77 3.99 -2.36
N ASN A 62 -21.92 4.34 -1.39
CA ASN A 62 -20.92 5.40 -1.51
C ASN A 62 -19.53 4.89 -1.94
N GLY A 63 -19.44 3.64 -2.42
CA GLY A 63 -18.20 3.03 -2.91
C GLY A 63 -17.18 2.67 -1.82
N LYS A 64 -17.54 2.78 -0.53
CA LYS A 64 -16.66 2.34 0.57
C LYS A 64 -16.81 0.82 0.78
N PRO A 65 -15.71 0.06 0.89
CA PRO A 65 -15.80 -1.35 1.26
C PRO A 65 -16.34 -1.50 2.68
N TYR A 66 -17.19 -2.49 2.91
CA TYR A 66 -17.65 -2.88 4.24
C TYR A 66 -17.39 -4.38 4.47
N ARG A 67 -17.09 -4.75 5.71
CA ARG A 67 -16.94 -6.15 6.15
C ARG A 67 -18.22 -6.60 6.82
N THR A 68 -18.59 -7.85 6.62
CA THR A 68 -19.71 -8.46 7.34
C THR A 68 -19.29 -8.76 8.78
N LYS A 69 -20.26 -8.88 9.69
CA LYS A 69 -19.95 -9.24 11.08
C LYS A 69 -19.36 -10.65 11.15
N GLU A 70 -19.85 -11.54 10.31
CA GLU A 70 -19.42 -12.93 10.18
C GLU A 70 -17.94 -13.02 9.76
N ASP A 71 -17.52 -12.22 8.76
CA ASP A 71 -16.10 -12.15 8.34
C ASP A 71 -15.20 -11.64 9.48
N VAL A 72 -15.66 -10.65 10.25
CA VAL A 72 -14.90 -10.07 11.37
C VAL A 72 -14.79 -11.08 12.52
N ASP A 73 -15.89 -11.73 12.89
CA ASP A 73 -15.92 -12.72 13.97
C ASP A 73 -15.08 -13.94 13.60
N ALA A 74 -15.12 -14.38 12.34
CA ALA A 74 -14.27 -15.46 11.84
C ALA A 74 -12.77 -15.11 11.91
N GLU A 75 -12.39 -13.90 11.50
CA GLU A 75 -11.00 -13.45 11.53
C GLU A 75 -10.52 -13.33 12.98
N ALA A 76 -11.36 -12.81 13.88
CA ALA A 76 -11.06 -12.70 15.30
C ALA A 76 -10.84 -14.09 15.95
N ARG A 77 -11.65 -15.10 15.60
CA ARG A 77 -11.44 -16.49 16.06
C ARG A 77 -10.10 -17.03 15.60
N THR A 78 -9.80 -16.96 14.30
CA THR A 78 -8.51 -17.41 13.76
C THR A 78 -7.36 -16.69 14.45
N ALA A 79 -7.42 -15.36 14.55
CA ALA A 79 -6.41 -14.55 15.23
C ALA A 79 -6.22 -14.95 16.70
N GLN A 80 -7.28 -15.29 17.43
CA GLN A 80 -7.19 -15.75 18.82
C GLN A 80 -6.40 -17.07 18.93
N HIS A 81 -6.63 -18.03 18.03
CA HIS A 81 -5.85 -19.26 18.01
C HIS A 81 -4.37 -18.99 17.71
N LEU A 82 -4.08 -18.12 16.74
CA LEU A 82 -2.70 -17.78 16.36
C LEU A 82 -1.94 -17.05 17.47
N ARG A 83 -2.58 -16.14 18.21
CA ARG A 83 -1.96 -15.47 19.37
C ARG A 83 -1.57 -16.40 20.51
N ARG A 84 -2.07 -17.64 20.54
CA ARG A 84 -1.68 -18.64 21.55
C ARG A 84 -0.37 -19.36 21.19
N ILE A 85 0.03 -19.34 19.93
CA ILE A 85 1.23 -20.02 19.45
C ILE A 85 2.33 -19.04 19.01
N PHE A 86 1.97 -17.80 18.66
CA PHE A 86 2.90 -16.74 18.33
C PHE A 86 2.99 -15.70 19.46
N ASP A 87 4.14 -15.66 20.14
CA ASP A 87 4.46 -14.57 21.08
C ASP A 87 4.78 -13.26 20.34
N GLN A 88 5.41 -13.37 19.18
CA GLN A 88 5.73 -12.25 18.30
C GLN A 88 5.72 -12.69 16.83
N PRO A 89 5.45 -11.76 15.89
CA PRO A 89 5.50 -12.06 14.46
C PRO A 89 6.89 -12.52 14.03
N TRP A 90 6.94 -13.57 13.21
CA TRP A 90 8.18 -14.01 12.58
C TRP A 90 8.61 -13.07 11.47
N THR A 91 9.92 -13.01 11.26
CA THR A 91 10.55 -12.21 10.21
C THR A 91 11.14 -13.12 9.13
N GLY A 92 11.56 -12.53 8.02
CA GLY A 92 12.05 -13.30 6.88
C GLY A 92 10.94 -14.00 6.11
N ASN A 93 11.32 -15.05 5.40
CA ASN A 93 10.45 -15.85 4.54
C ASN A 93 9.76 -16.95 5.32
N ILE A 94 8.45 -17.08 5.10
CA ILE A 94 7.59 -18.04 5.79
C ILE A 94 6.90 -18.93 4.75
N ALA A 95 6.80 -20.20 5.07
CA ALA A 95 5.94 -21.17 4.40
C ALA A 95 4.61 -21.28 5.16
N LEU A 96 3.50 -21.32 4.42
CA LEU A 96 2.16 -21.51 4.95
C LEU A 96 1.52 -22.76 4.34
N GLY A 97 1.25 -23.77 5.16
CA GLY A 97 0.43 -24.92 4.81
C GLY A 97 -0.97 -24.79 5.38
N CYS A 98 -1.99 -25.00 4.57
CA CYS A 98 -3.40 -24.94 4.97
C CYS A 98 -4.16 -26.20 4.50
N ILE A 99 -4.76 -26.92 5.45
CA ILE A 99 -5.65 -28.06 5.18
C ILE A 99 -7.02 -27.72 5.74
N PHE A 100 -8.02 -27.62 4.87
CA PHE A 100 -9.37 -27.20 5.21
C PHE A 100 -10.34 -28.38 5.16
N PHE A 101 -10.70 -28.94 6.31
CA PHE A 101 -11.70 -30.00 6.41
C PHE A 101 -13.11 -29.40 6.49
N ARG A 102 -13.84 -29.50 5.39
CA ARG A 102 -15.16 -28.88 5.19
C ARG A 102 -16.27 -29.85 5.60
N PRO A 103 -17.40 -29.34 6.17
CA PRO A 103 -18.51 -30.20 6.58
C PRO A 103 -19.45 -30.59 5.42
N ASN A 104 -19.30 -29.97 4.25
CA ASN A 104 -20.22 -30.14 3.14
C ASN A 104 -19.53 -29.86 1.79
N LYS A 105 -20.22 -30.17 0.70
CA LYS A 105 -19.75 -29.98 -0.69
C LYS A 105 -20.06 -28.59 -1.24
N GLN A 106 -20.34 -27.60 -0.39
CA GLN A 106 -20.55 -26.23 -0.85
C GLN A 106 -19.29 -25.75 -1.56
N ARG A 107 -19.46 -25.23 -2.78
CA ARG A 107 -18.35 -24.70 -3.56
C ARG A 107 -17.79 -23.46 -2.88
N ILE A 108 -16.56 -23.57 -2.41
CA ILE A 108 -15.74 -22.48 -1.87
C ILE A 108 -14.34 -22.65 -2.43
N ASP A 109 -13.77 -21.56 -2.91
CA ASP A 109 -12.42 -21.59 -3.47
C ASP A 109 -11.37 -21.64 -2.34
N VAL A 110 -10.36 -22.50 -2.51
CA VAL A 110 -9.27 -22.69 -1.53
C VAL A 110 -8.47 -21.40 -1.33
N ASP A 111 -8.29 -20.60 -2.38
CA ASP A 111 -7.62 -19.30 -2.31
C ASP A 111 -8.34 -18.31 -1.38
N ASN A 112 -9.69 -18.33 -1.34
CA ASN A 112 -10.46 -17.49 -0.42
C ASN A 112 -10.31 -17.93 1.04
N MET A 113 -10.13 -19.22 1.31
CA MET A 113 -9.84 -19.74 2.65
C MET A 113 -8.40 -19.43 3.08
N ILE A 114 -7.42 -19.59 2.18
CA ILE A 114 -6.04 -19.13 2.42
C ILE A 114 -6.04 -17.63 2.71
N LYS A 115 -6.77 -16.85 1.91
CA LYS A 115 -6.85 -15.40 2.09
C LYS A 115 -7.36 -15.02 3.48
N HIS A 116 -8.39 -15.72 3.97
CA HIS A 116 -8.87 -15.56 5.34
C HIS A 116 -7.77 -15.77 6.37
N VAL A 117 -7.01 -16.88 6.26
CA VAL A 117 -5.89 -17.18 7.15
C VAL A 117 -4.84 -16.07 7.08
N CYS A 118 -4.47 -15.63 5.87
CA CYS A 118 -3.46 -14.59 5.71
C CYS A 118 -3.86 -13.26 6.36
N ASP A 119 -5.11 -12.84 6.15
CA ASP A 119 -5.63 -11.61 6.75
C ASP A 119 -5.69 -11.71 8.29
N ALA A 120 -6.09 -12.87 8.83
CA ALA A 120 -6.14 -13.11 10.28
C ALA A 120 -4.76 -13.21 10.93
N ALA A 121 -3.75 -13.70 10.20
CA ALA A 121 -2.39 -13.90 10.68
C ALA A 121 -1.51 -12.64 10.59
N ASN A 122 -1.93 -11.63 9.84
CA ASN A 122 -1.15 -10.43 9.61
C ASN A 122 -0.96 -9.60 10.89
N GLY A 123 0.29 -9.28 11.22
CA GLY A 123 0.68 -8.65 12.49
C GLY A 123 0.69 -9.62 13.70
N ILE A 124 0.46 -10.92 13.49
CA ILE A 124 0.48 -11.96 14.54
C ILE A 124 1.55 -13.01 14.23
N ALA A 125 1.41 -13.71 13.10
CA ALA A 125 2.38 -14.72 12.66
C ALA A 125 3.53 -14.10 11.86
N TRP A 126 3.28 -12.99 11.18
CA TRP A 126 4.24 -12.21 10.38
C TRP A 126 3.87 -10.74 10.36
N ASN A 127 4.80 -9.87 9.96
CA ASN A 127 4.55 -8.42 9.90
C ASN A 127 3.70 -8.04 8.69
N ASP A 128 3.92 -8.70 7.56
CA ASP A 128 3.24 -8.46 6.29
C ASP A 128 3.06 -9.78 5.53
N ASP A 129 1.91 -9.98 4.89
CA ASP A 129 1.58 -11.21 4.18
C ASP A 129 2.51 -11.49 2.99
N SER A 130 3.25 -10.50 2.50
CA SER A 130 4.31 -10.70 1.51
C SER A 130 5.47 -11.57 2.01
N GLN A 131 5.58 -11.83 3.33
CA GLN A 131 6.52 -12.80 3.90
C GLN A 131 6.17 -14.25 3.58
N VAL A 132 4.91 -14.55 3.25
CA VAL A 132 4.49 -15.88 2.81
C VAL A 132 5.03 -16.12 1.39
N THR A 133 6.10 -16.91 1.30
CA THR A 133 6.85 -17.14 0.05
C THR A 133 6.74 -18.56 -0.48
N ALA A 134 6.21 -19.47 0.34
CA ALA A 134 5.74 -20.78 -0.08
C ALA A 134 4.34 -20.99 0.52
N VAL A 135 3.41 -21.51 -0.26
CA VAL A 135 2.03 -21.73 0.19
C VAL A 135 1.47 -23.02 -0.39
N TYR A 136 0.76 -23.77 0.43
CA TYR A 136 -0.05 -24.92 0.01
C TYR A 136 -1.43 -24.80 0.63
N GLY A 137 -2.46 -25.09 -0.16
CA GLY A 137 -3.83 -25.17 0.32
C GLY A 137 -4.54 -26.36 -0.28
N VAL A 138 -5.23 -27.12 0.57
CA VAL A 138 -6.09 -28.21 0.15
C VAL A 138 -7.43 -28.14 0.90
N ALA A 139 -8.50 -28.56 0.23
CA ALA A 139 -9.80 -28.73 0.86
C ALA A 139 -10.15 -30.22 0.89
N GLU A 140 -10.50 -30.69 2.07
CA GLU A 140 -10.93 -32.06 2.35
C GLU A 140 -12.37 -32.06 2.83
N LEU A 141 -13.05 -33.21 2.73
CA LEU A 141 -14.40 -33.38 3.26
C LEU A 141 -14.35 -34.18 4.57
N ASP A 142 -14.77 -33.55 5.66
CA ASP A 142 -15.00 -34.21 6.94
C ASP A 142 -16.28 -33.66 7.57
N GLN A 143 -17.37 -34.42 7.44
CA GLN A 143 -18.67 -34.03 7.93
C GLN A 143 -18.77 -34.10 9.47
N GLN A 144 -17.92 -34.92 10.10
CA GLN A 144 -18.00 -35.21 11.54
C GLN A 144 -17.06 -34.29 12.33
N SER A 145 -15.89 -33.96 11.78
CA SER A 145 -14.88 -33.14 12.42
C SER A 145 -14.35 -32.04 11.49
N PRO A 146 -15.19 -31.04 11.11
CA PRO A 146 -14.71 -29.90 10.34
C PRO A 146 -13.68 -29.12 11.16
N ARG A 147 -12.58 -28.76 10.51
CA ARG A 147 -11.44 -28.09 11.15
C ARG A 147 -10.51 -27.49 10.10
N THR A 148 -9.64 -26.60 10.54
CA THR A 148 -8.53 -26.07 9.75
C THR A 148 -7.21 -26.44 10.42
N VAL A 149 -6.32 -27.10 9.68
CA VAL A 149 -4.94 -27.38 10.11
C VAL A 149 -4.01 -26.41 9.40
N LEU A 150 -3.26 -25.65 10.20
CA LEU A 150 -2.34 -24.63 9.74
C LEU A 150 -0.91 -25.01 10.12
N ILE A 151 0.00 -24.86 9.16
CA ILE A 151 1.42 -25.10 9.32
C ILE A 151 2.15 -23.82 8.96
N PHE A 152 3.01 -23.37 9.84
CA PHE A 152 3.89 -22.22 9.66
C PHE A 152 5.32 -22.71 9.77
N ALA A 153 6.19 -22.38 8.82
CA ALA A 153 7.58 -22.78 8.88
C ALA A 153 8.51 -21.73 8.30
N GLN A 154 9.75 -21.64 8.80
CA GLN A 154 10.74 -20.75 8.19
C GLN A 154 11.15 -21.31 6.83
N HIS A 155 10.95 -20.54 5.76
CA HIS A 155 11.21 -20.97 4.39
C HIS A 155 12.52 -20.38 3.87
N ARG A 156 13.42 -21.22 3.36
CA ARG A 156 14.63 -20.72 2.68
C ARG A 156 14.31 -20.38 1.22
N SER A 157 14.43 -19.12 0.86
CA SER A 157 14.20 -18.64 -0.52
C SER A 157 15.27 -17.63 -0.92
N THR A 158 15.55 -17.54 -2.22
CA THR A 158 16.40 -16.49 -2.82
C THR A 158 15.73 -15.11 -2.81
N LEU A 159 14.41 -15.06 -2.67
CA LEU A 159 13.64 -13.85 -2.44
C LEU A 159 13.76 -13.47 -0.96
N THR A 160 14.17 -12.26 -0.61
CA THR A 160 14.19 -11.80 0.79
C THR A 160 12.90 -11.03 1.11
N ARG A 161 12.33 -11.28 2.28
CA ARG A 161 11.12 -10.61 2.80
C ARG A 161 11.27 -10.22 4.26
N GLY A 162 10.33 -9.43 4.77
CA GLY A 162 10.37 -8.93 6.16
C GLY A 162 11.65 -8.13 6.45
N THR A 163 12.14 -8.25 7.68
CA THR A 163 13.36 -7.54 8.14
C THR A 163 14.66 -8.08 7.52
N ASP A 164 14.62 -9.20 6.79
CA ASP A 164 15.78 -9.71 6.07
C ASP A 164 15.98 -8.95 4.75
N ASN A 165 14.93 -8.31 4.22
CA ASN A 165 14.98 -7.50 3.02
C ASN A 165 15.39 -6.05 3.31
N VAL A 166 16.55 -5.89 3.95
CA VAL A 166 17.07 -4.59 4.37
C VAL A 166 18.33 -4.18 3.61
N ARG A 167 18.53 -2.87 3.51
CA ARG A 167 19.77 -2.27 3.01
C ARG A 167 20.20 -1.13 3.94
N PRO A 168 21.52 -0.92 4.17
CA PRO A 168 21.98 0.26 4.88
C PRO A 168 21.64 1.54 4.11
N CYS A 169 21.11 2.54 4.81
CA CYS A 169 20.92 3.88 4.25
C CYS A 169 22.27 4.47 3.85
N GLU A 170 22.42 4.91 2.60
CA GLU A 170 23.68 5.49 2.10
C GLU A 170 24.04 6.83 2.77
N TYR A 171 23.13 7.43 3.54
CA TYR A 171 23.39 8.66 4.30
C TYR A 171 23.69 8.40 5.77
N CYS A 172 22.79 7.71 6.49
CA CYS A 172 22.88 7.55 7.94
C CYS A 172 23.33 6.15 8.38
N GLY A 173 23.54 5.21 7.46
CA GLY A 173 23.94 3.83 7.76
C GLY A 173 22.82 2.94 8.32
N THR A 174 21.76 3.52 8.89
CA THR A 174 20.64 2.76 9.47
C THR A 174 20.02 1.81 8.45
N PRO A 175 19.92 0.50 8.75
CA PRO A 175 19.20 -0.45 7.90
C PRO A 175 17.75 -0.04 7.71
N PHE A 176 17.24 -0.18 6.49
CA PHE A 176 15.84 0.05 6.19
C PHE A 176 15.32 -0.97 5.19
N GLU A 177 14.04 -1.31 5.31
CA GLU A 177 13.38 -2.30 4.45
C GLU A 177 13.20 -1.80 3.01
N LEU A 178 13.45 -2.68 2.05
CA LEU A 178 13.25 -2.46 0.63
C LEU A 178 11.82 -2.84 0.22
N VAL A 179 10.84 -2.05 0.68
CA VAL A 179 9.45 -2.21 0.24
C VAL A 179 9.24 -1.56 -1.14
N GLY A 180 8.80 -2.35 -2.12
CA GLY A 180 8.48 -1.88 -3.48
C GLY A 180 9.70 -1.74 -4.40
N ARG A 181 10.28 -0.54 -4.49
CA ARG A 181 11.40 -0.28 -5.43
C ARG A 181 12.72 -0.76 -4.84
N THR A 182 13.35 -1.75 -5.49
CA THR A 182 14.68 -2.27 -5.16
C THR A 182 15.81 -1.23 -5.28
N THR A 183 15.56 -0.12 -5.98
CA THR A 183 16.53 0.97 -6.19
C THR A 183 16.53 2.03 -5.09
N LYS A 184 15.76 1.87 -4.02
CA LYS A 184 15.74 2.82 -2.90
C LYS A 184 17.10 2.82 -2.18
N ARG A 185 17.67 4.02 -2.01
CA ARG A 185 19.03 4.25 -1.46
C ARG A 185 19.05 4.81 -0.04
N PHE A 186 17.95 5.42 0.40
CA PHE A 186 17.86 6.14 1.67
C PHE A 186 16.61 5.72 2.44
N CYS A 187 16.72 5.64 3.77
CA CYS A 187 15.61 5.25 4.65
C CYS A 187 14.43 6.25 4.57
N THR A 188 14.74 7.54 4.46
CA THR A 188 13.75 8.64 4.44
C THR A 188 14.06 9.69 3.39
N ALA A 189 13.05 10.50 3.03
CA ALA A 189 13.23 11.67 2.18
C ALA A 189 14.26 12.64 2.78
N ALA A 190 14.26 12.83 4.10
CA ALA A 190 15.22 13.68 4.79
C ALA A 190 16.68 13.22 4.59
N CYS A 191 16.96 11.93 4.74
CA CYS A 191 18.28 11.37 4.45
C CYS A 191 18.67 11.58 2.97
N SER A 192 17.72 11.41 2.06
CA SER A 192 17.96 11.67 0.63
C SER A 192 18.24 13.15 0.31
N TYR A 193 17.62 14.09 1.03
CA TYR A 193 17.91 15.51 0.90
C TYR A 193 19.31 15.84 1.45
N LYS A 194 19.61 15.41 2.67
CA LYS A 194 20.91 15.63 3.31
C LYS A 194 22.06 15.03 2.50
N ALA A 195 21.90 13.82 1.96
CA ALA A 195 22.89 13.19 1.08
C ALA A 195 23.18 13.98 -0.21
N ARG A 196 22.20 14.77 -0.68
CA ARG A 196 22.36 15.65 -1.86
C ARG A 196 22.81 17.06 -1.48
N GLY A 197 23.22 17.29 -0.21
CA GLY A 197 23.61 18.60 0.29
C GLY A 197 22.46 19.58 0.46
N TYR A 198 21.20 19.11 0.46
CA TYR A 198 20.05 19.98 0.66
C TYR A 198 19.76 20.15 2.14
N ASP A 199 20.08 21.32 2.68
CA ASP A 199 19.58 21.75 3.97
C ASP A 199 18.22 22.46 3.82
N LEU A 200 17.17 21.86 4.37
CA LEU A 200 15.83 22.42 4.46
C LEU A 200 15.54 22.98 5.87
N SER A 201 16.49 22.83 6.80
CA SER A 201 16.36 23.29 8.18
C SER A 201 16.65 24.79 8.32
N GLU A 202 17.48 25.35 7.45
CA GLU A 202 17.76 26.79 7.38
C GLU A 202 16.50 27.58 6.95
N PRO A 203 16.06 28.57 7.75
CA PRO A 203 15.01 29.48 7.37
C PRO A 203 15.41 30.35 6.17
N ILE A 204 14.49 30.58 5.24
CA ILE A 204 14.68 31.50 4.11
C ILE A 204 13.68 32.64 4.19
N LEU A 205 13.98 33.77 3.54
CA LEU A 205 13.05 34.91 3.44
C LEU A 205 11.93 34.60 2.45
N CYS A 206 10.69 34.86 2.85
CA CYS A 206 9.53 34.81 1.96
C CYS A 206 9.65 35.89 0.87
N LYS A 207 9.55 35.50 -0.41
CA LYS A 207 9.63 36.45 -1.54
C LYS A 207 8.49 37.48 -1.57
N GLN A 208 7.38 37.22 -0.88
CA GLN A 208 6.22 38.12 -0.84
C GLN A 208 6.22 39.08 0.36
N CYS A 209 6.49 38.56 1.57
CA CYS A 209 6.37 39.34 2.82
C CYS A 209 7.70 39.58 3.55
N GLY A 210 8.80 38.99 3.08
CA GLY A 210 10.12 39.11 3.70
C GLY A 210 10.32 38.32 4.99
N GLN A 211 9.27 37.71 5.56
CA GLN A 211 9.40 36.95 6.80
C GLN A 211 10.22 35.66 6.62
N LEU A 212 11.04 35.33 7.61
CA LEU A 212 11.77 34.07 7.66
C LEU A 212 10.80 32.90 7.85
N PHE A 213 10.96 31.85 7.06
CA PHE A 213 10.17 30.63 7.19
C PHE A 213 11.01 29.40 6.80
N ARG A 214 10.67 28.25 7.37
CA ARG A 214 11.28 26.96 6.98
C ARG A 214 10.51 26.36 5.82
N ARG A 215 11.20 26.11 4.71
CA ARG A 215 10.62 25.48 3.51
C ARG A 215 10.43 23.98 3.73
N THR A 216 9.32 23.42 3.26
CA THR A 216 9.08 21.96 3.27
C THR A 216 9.57 21.29 1.98
N THR A 217 9.81 22.08 0.93
CA THR A 217 10.35 21.62 -0.35
C THR A 217 11.37 22.62 -0.89
N LYS A 218 12.33 22.15 -1.71
CA LYS A 218 13.36 23.01 -2.33
C LYS A 218 12.78 24.18 -3.13
N ALA A 219 11.62 23.97 -3.77
CA ALA A 219 10.97 24.95 -4.65
C ALA A 219 10.10 25.97 -3.90
N GLN A 220 9.85 25.79 -2.59
CA GLN A 220 9.00 26.69 -1.84
C GLN A 220 9.76 27.98 -1.52
N ILE A 221 9.25 29.10 -2.05
CA ILE A 221 9.81 30.45 -1.87
C ILE A 221 8.85 31.41 -1.15
N LEU A 222 7.66 30.93 -0.78
CA LEU A 222 6.60 31.70 -0.10
C LEU A 222 6.17 30.97 1.19
N CYS A 223 5.96 31.74 2.26
CA CYS A 223 5.69 31.19 3.59
C CYS A 223 4.27 30.63 3.76
N SER A 224 3.27 31.20 3.09
CA SER A 224 1.85 30.83 3.27
C SER A 224 1.06 30.78 1.97
N ARG A 225 -0.13 30.16 2.05
CA ARG A 225 -1.11 30.14 0.94
C ARG A 225 -1.57 31.56 0.56
N GLU A 226 -1.68 32.46 1.54
CA GLU A 226 -2.03 33.87 1.33
C GLU A 226 -0.92 34.58 0.55
N CYS A 227 0.34 34.45 0.98
CA CYS A 227 1.49 35.00 0.25
C CYS A 227 1.56 34.48 -1.19
N ARG A 228 1.18 33.21 -1.42
CA ARG A 228 1.05 32.63 -2.77
C ARG A 228 -0.05 33.28 -3.58
N ALA A 229 -1.24 33.48 -3.01
CA ALA A 229 -2.34 34.16 -3.67
C ALA A 229 -1.97 35.62 -4.01
N ASP A 230 -1.33 36.34 -3.09
CA ASP A 230 -0.89 37.72 -3.28
C ASP A 230 0.20 37.85 -4.34
N SER A 231 1.18 36.94 -4.34
CA SER A 231 2.20 36.89 -5.38
C SER A 231 1.60 36.66 -6.78
N VAL A 232 0.56 35.82 -6.89
CA VAL A 232 -0.19 35.62 -8.15
C VAL A 232 -0.98 36.88 -8.53
N ARG A 233 -1.70 37.50 -7.56
CA ARG A 233 -2.42 38.76 -7.78
C ARG A 233 -1.49 39.87 -8.25
N GLY A 234 -0.32 40.02 -7.63
CA GLY A 234 0.72 40.99 -8.02
C GLY A 234 1.30 40.74 -9.41
N ARG A 235 1.56 39.47 -9.77
CA ARG A 235 1.97 39.10 -11.14
C ARG A 235 0.90 39.42 -12.19
N ASN A 236 -0.38 39.20 -11.87
CA ASN A 236 -1.48 39.54 -12.77
C ASN A 236 -1.66 41.05 -12.93
N ARG A 237 -1.44 41.83 -11.85
CA ARG A 237 -1.45 43.30 -11.91
C ARG A 237 -0.31 43.84 -12.78
N SER A 238 0.92 43.37 -12.56
CA SER A 238 2.13 43.81 -13.31
C SER A 238 2.13 43.40 -14.78
N ARG A 239 1.61 42.22 -15.12
CA ARG A 239 1.35 41.83 -16.53
C ARG A 239 0.28 42.67 -17.19
N GLY A 240 -0.56 43.29 -16.38
CA GLY A 240 -1.56 44.19 -16.85
C GLY A 240 -1.00 45.58 -17.09
N GLY A 241 -0.84 45.97 -18.35
CA GLY A 241 -0.45 47.34 -18.72
C GLY A 241 -1.36 48.43 -18.14
N PRO A 242 -0.98 49.71 -18.26
CA PRO A 242 -1.82 50.81 -17.80
C PRO A 242 -3.21 50.76 -18.47
N PRO A 243 -4.26 51.27 -17.80
CA PRO A 243 -5.56 51.42 -18.43
C PRO A 243 -5.45 52.31 -19.68
N SER A 244 -6.24 52.03 -20.72
CA SER A 244 -6.23 52.83 -21.94
C SER A 244 -6.88 54.19 -21.70
N ASN A 245 -6.42 55.24 -22.39
CA ASN A 245 -7.04 56.56 -22.34
C ASN A 245 -8.24 56.66 -23.30
N CYS A 246 -9.20 57.52 -22.96
CA CYS A 246 -10.34 57.86 -23.80
C CYS A 246 -9.87 58.51 -25.10
N ALA A 247 -10.29 57.98 -26.25
CA ALA A 247 -9.93 58.50 -27.56
C ALA A 247 -10.39 59.95 -27.83
N THR A 248 -11.37 60.47 -27.07
CA THR A 248 -11.93 61.82 -27.28
C THR A 248 -11.39 62.85 -26.29
N CYS A 249 -11.29 62.50 -25.00
CA CYS A 249 -10.91 63.47 -23.95
C CYS A 249 -9.61 63.12 -23.22
N GLY A 250 -8.94 62.04 -23.59
CA GLY A 250 -7.68 61.62 -22.97
C GLY A 250 -7.79 61.07 -21.55
N LYS A 251 -8.97 61.10 -20.91
CA LYS A 251 -9.14 60.59 -19.53
C LYS A 251 -8.91 59.08 -19.45
N PRO A 252 -8.27 58.57 -18.39
CA PRO A 252 -8.03 57.13 -18.23
C PRO A 252 -9.34 56.36 -18.10
N LEU A 253 -9.47 55.26 -18.85
CA LEU A 253 -10.62 54.34 -18.79
C LEU A 253 -10.40 53.26 -17.74
N SER A 254 -11.47 52.65 -17.23
CA SER A 254 -11.38 51.54 -16.26
C SER A 254 -10.98 50.20 -16.89
N HIS A 255 -10.86 50.13 -18.22
CA HIS A 255 -10.49 48.94 -18.99
C HIS A 255 -9.37 49.23 -19.98
N ARG A 256 -8.84 48.17 -20.58
CA ARG A 256 -7.68 48.23 -21.50
C ARG A 256 -8.01 48.13 -22.98
N ARG A 257 -9.29 47.91 -23.32
CA ARG A 257 -9.74 47.68 -24.70
C ARG A 257 -9.69 48.94 -25.60
N GLY A 258 -9.27 50.09 -25.09
CA GLY A 258 -9.41 51.38 -25.80
C GLY A 258 -10.87 51.81 -25.91
N GLY A 259 -11.12 52.99 -26.48
CA GLY A 259 -12.48 53.49 -26.75
C GLY A 259 -12.77 54.85 -26.12
N ARG A 260 -14.06 55.15 -25.92
CA ARG A 260 -14.52 56.44 -25.36
C ARG A 260 -15.08 56.26 -23.95
N CYS A 261 -14.89 57.25 -23.08
CA CYS A 261 -15.52 57.25 -21.76
C CYS A 261 -17.04 57.46 -21.89
N ARG A 262 -17.78 57.12 -20.83
CA ARG A 262 -19.26 57.16 -20.83
C ARG A 262 -19.81 58.54 -21.19
N ASP A 263 -19.17 59.61 -20.72
CA ASP A 263 -19.61 60.98 -20.97
C ASP A 263 -19.37 61.39 -22.44
N CYS A 264 -18.19 61.08 -22.99
CA CYS A 264 -17.87 61.34 -24.40
C CYS A 264 -18.72 60.49 -25.35
N TRP A 265 -19.11 59.28 -24.95
CA TRP A 265 -20.04 58.47 -25.72
C TRP A 265 -21.46 59.03 -25.69
N ARG A 266 -21.94 59.51 -24.53
CA ARG A 266 -23.25 60.15 -24.39
C ARG A 266 -23.36 61.48 -25.14
N ALA A 267 -22.27 62.25 -25.18
CA ALA A 267 -22.22 63.53 -25.89
C ALA A 267 -22.28 63.36 -27.42
N ASN A 268 -21.81 62.23 -27.96
CA ASN A 268 -21.91 61.95 -29.39
C ASN A 268 -21.94 60.44 -29.69
N PRO A 269 -23.13 59.79 -29.64
CA PRO A 269 -23.25 58.35 -29.83
C PRO A 269 -22.97 57.87 -31.26
N ALA A 270 -22.95 58.78 -32.26
CA ALA A 270 -23.03 58.44 -33.68
C ALA A 270 -21.71 58.01 -34.38
N ASN A 271 -20.57 57.93 -33.69
CA ASN A 271 -19.29 57.57 -34.32
C ASN A 271 -18.77 56.19 -33.87
N MET A 272 -19.30 55.11 -34.46
CA MET A 272 -18.64 53.81 -34.44
C MET A 272 -17.68 53.75 -35.63
N GLY A 273 -16.44 54.23 -35.41
CA GLY A 273 -15.36 54.07 -36.37
C GLY A 273 -14.99 52.60 -36.51
N ALA A 274 -15.26 52.10 -37.71
CA ALA A 274 -14.74 50.92 -38.38
C ALA A 274 -13.45 50.32 -37.78
N GLY A 275 -13.43 48.99 -37.66
CA GLY A 275 -12.23 48.25 -37.36
C GLY A 275 -11.18 48.40 -38.46
N GLU A 276 -9.98 48.79 -38.06
CA GLU A 276 -8.77 48.44 -38.79
C GLU A 276 -8.29 47.08 -38.28
N SER A 277 -8.44 46.08 -39.15
CA SER A 277 -7.74 44.81 -39.11
C SER A 277 -6.23 45.05 -39.12
N ARG A 278 -5.51 44.50 -38.14
CA ARG A 278 -4.05 44.31 -38.24
C ARG A 278 -3.77 42.83 -38.42
N GLY A 279 -3.16 42.51 -39.56
CA GLY A 279 -2.31 41.32 -39.72
C GLY A 279 -1.00 41.47 -38.97
#